data_AF-A0AAE6JSN1-F1
#
_entry.id   AF-A0AAE6JSN1-F1
#
_cell.length_a   1.000
_cell.length_b   1.000
_cell.length_c   1.000
_cell.angle_alpha   90.00
_cell.angle_beta   90.00
_cell.angle_gamma   90.00
#
_symmetry.space_group_name_H-M   'P 1'
#
loop_
_entity.id
_entity.type
_entity.pdbx_description
1 polymer ?
#
loop_
_entity_poly.entity_id
_entity_poly.type
_entity_poly.pdbx_seq_one_letter_code
_entity_poly.pdbx_strand_id
1 'polypeptide(L)'
;MAILIVMLILILGYYYSSNYLPERFKLKRSSGWESYVLLGSHGVKFVIRGIIFTLVVFGFLYIVSVLLNVPIYLGFHYQRFSLEDYLITDILEIKVYYLLITLGALLACRTELNQKKLDTSQIYQEMSSANNIVNLLFSAMNSQIPVKVSLKSKKVYVGIVDGTQFSSADLENIVIIPYLSGYRHKDQLNIIFDCNYLSVYQKYNISHTESEDKLNLKYFRNVIRVSEIESISLFDMKYFDDFERINAEKTE
;
A
#
# COMPACT_ATOMS: atom_id res chain seq x y z
N MET A 1 -8.95 7.04 31.99
CA MET A 1 -8.85 5.67 31.44
C MET A 1 -9.52 5.51 30.07
N ALA A 2 -10.82 5.77 29.90
CA ALA A 2 -11.50 5.56 28.61
C ALA A 2 -10.87 6.30 27.42
N ILE A 3 -10.49 7.57 27.59
CA ILE A 3 -9.84 8.38 26.54
C ILE A 3 -8.50 7.78 26.10
N LEU A 4 -7.71 7.24 27.03
CA LEU A 4 -6.42 6.61 26.73
C LEU A 4 -6.59 5.34 25.89
N ILE A 5 -7.64 4.56 26.16
CA ILE A 5 -7.97 3.36 25.39
C ILE A 5 -8.38 3.75 23.97
N VAL A 6 -9.23 4.76 23.83
CA VAL A 6 -9.63 5.28 22.50
C VAL A 6 -8.41 5.80 21.72
N MET A 7 -7.52 6.57 22.37
CA MET A 7 -6.28 7.02 21.74
C MET A 7 -5.40 5.86 21.32
N LEU A 8 -5.22 4.84 22.18
CA LEU A 8 -4.43 3.65 21.84
C LEU A 8 -4.99 2.95 20.59
N ILE A 9 -6.30 2.75 20.52
CA ILE A 9 -6.99 2.17 19.36
C ILE A 9 -6.68 2.98 18.10
N LEU A 10 -6.86 4.31 18.15
CA LEU A 10 -6.61 5.17 16.99
C LEU A 10 -5.14 5.20 16.57
N ILE A 11 -4.21 5.23 17.53
CA ILE A 11 -2.76 5.21 17.26
C ILE A 11 -2.36 3.89 16.59
N LEU A 12 -2.84 2.75 17.10
CA LEU A 12 -2.56 1.43 16.51
C LEU A 12 -3.15 1.30 15.12
N GLY A 13 -4.39 1.76 14.93
CA GLY A 13 -5.04 1.80 13.62
C GLY A 13 -4.27 2.66 12.63
N TYR A 14 -3.87 3.87 13.04
CA TYR A 14 -3.09 4.78 12.20
C TYR A 14 -1.72 4.25 11.86
N TYR A 15 -1.03 3.65 12.83
CA TYR A 15 0.27 3.02 12.61
C TYR A 15 0.16 1.90 11.58
N TYR A 16 -0.86 1.04 11.68
CA TYR A 16 -1.10 -0.02 10.69
C TYR A 16 -1.44 0.55 9.31
N SER A 17 -2.46 1.40 9.22
CA SER A 17 -2.95 1.94 7.95
C SER A 17 -1.92 2.82 7.23
N SER A 18 -1.02 3.49 7.95
CA SER A 18 0.03 4.31 7.32
C SER A 18 1.20 3.48 6.78
N ASN A 19 1.47 2.32 7.39
CA ASN A 19 2.59 1.45 7.02
C ASN A 19 2.23 0.34 6.04
N TYR A 20 0.94 0.01 5.87
CA TYR A 20 0.46 -0.97 4.92
C TYR A 20 -0.12 -0.29 3.67
N LEU A 21 0.50 -0.57 2.51
CA LEU A 21 0.29 0.17 1.26
C LEU A 21 -1.19 0.23 0.80
N PRO A 22 -1.95 -0.88 0.76
CA PRO A 22 -3.36 -0.86 0.35
C PRO A 22 -4.26 -0.06 1.31
N GLU A 23 -3.99 -0.13 2.61
CA GLU A 23 -4.78 0.59 3.62
C GLU A 23 -4.45 2.08 3.63
N ARG A 24 -3.20 2.46 3.34
CA ARG A 24 -2.83 3.87 3.15
C ARG A 24 -3.60 4.49 1.99
N PHE A 25 -3.83 3.74 0.92
CA PHE A 25 -4.65 4.17 -0.21
C PHE A 25 -6.11 4.41 0.20
N LYS A 26 -6.70 3.46 0.95
CA LYS A 26 -8.07 3.62 1.49
C LYS A 26 -8.17 4.85 2.40
N LEU A 27 -7.19 5.04 3.29
CA LEU A 27 -7.14 6.15 4.25
C LEU A 27 -7.04 7.52 3.57
N LYS A 28 -6.28 7.63 2.47
CA LYS A 28 -6.19 8.88 1.69
C LYS A 28 -7.49 9.22 0.95
N ARG A 29 -8.27 8.20 0.56
CA ARG A 29 -9.52 8.39 -0.16
C ARG A 29 -10.72 8.63 0.77
N SER A 30 -10.67 8.10 2.00
CA SER A 30 -11.70 8.36 3.01
C SER A 30 -11.65 9.82 3.48
N SER A 31 -12.82 10.43 3.67
CA SER A 31 -12.92 11.82 4.12
C SER A 31 -13.78 11.92 5.38
N GLY A 32 -13.35 12.77 6.32
CA GLY A 32 -14.09 13.03 7.56
C GLY A 32 -14.25 11.79 8.46
N TRP A 33 -15.50 11.40 8.72
CA TRP A 33 -15.86 10.37 9.70
C TRP A 33 -15.42 8.96 9.29
N GLU A 34 -15.38 8.66 7.98
CA GLU A 34 -15.00 7.35 7.44
C GLU A 34 -13.57 6.96 7.85
N SER A 35 -12.66 7.94 7.87
CA SER A 35 -11.27 7.74 8.27
C SER A 35 -11.17 7.27 9.73
N TYR A 36 -11.96 7.86 10.63
CA TYR A 36 -11.96 7.45 12.04
C TYR A 36 -12.52 6.04 12.24
N VAL A 37 -13.57 5.67 11.50
CA VAL A 37 -14.13 4.31 11.55
C VAL A 37 -13.13 3.29 11.01
N LEU A 38 -12.44 3.60 9.90
CA LEU A 38 -11.41 2.74 9.33
C LEU A 38 -10.26 2.51 10.33
N LEU A 39 -9.71 3.59 10.89
CA LEU A 39 -8.64 3.53 11.88
C LEU A 39 -9.08 2.78 13.14
N GLY A 40 -10.29 3.07 13.63
CA GLY A 40 -10.89 2.41 14.78
C GLY A 40 -11.05 0.90 14.57
N SER A 41 -11.53 0.48 13.40
CA SER A 41 -11.75 -0.94 13.09
C SER A 41 -10.45 -1.76 13.17
N HIS A 42 -9.36 -1.25 12.58
CA HIS A 42 -8.05 -1.88 12.64
C HIS A 42 -7.47 -1.84 14.06
N GLY A 43 -7.60 -0.71 14.75
CA GLY A 43 -7.15 -0.57 16.14
C GLY A 43 -7.83 -1.56 17.09
N VAL A 44 -9.15 -1.71 17.00
CA VAL A 44 -9.95 -2.65 17.80
C VAL A 44 -9.50 -4.08 17.55
N LYS A 45 -9.26 -4.47 16.30
CA LYS A 45 -8.73 -5.80 15.95
C LYS A 45 -7.42 -6.10 16.68
N PHE A 46 -6.49 -5.17 16.75
CA PHE A 46 -5.22 -5.37 17.46
C PHE A 46 -5.37 -5.40 18.98
N VAL A 47 -6.24 -4.56 19.55
CA VAL A 47 -6.53 -4.58 20.98
C VAL A 47 -7.17 -5.90 21.40
N ILE A 48 -8.11 -6.45 20.63
CA ILE A 48 -8.70 -7.77 20.89
C ILE A 48 -7.61 -8.85 20.94
N ARG A 49 -6.66 -8.84 19.99
CA ARG A 49 -5.53 -9.77 20.01
C ARG A 49 -4.63 -9.56 21.23
N GLY A 50 -4.40 -8.32 21.66
CA GLY A 50 -3.68 -8.00 22.88
C GLY A 50 -4.37 -8.53 24.16
N ILE A 51 -5.71 -8.45 24.21
CA ILE A 51 -6.52 -9.02 25.28
C ILE A 51 -6.39 -10.55 25.30
N ILE A 52 -6.53 -11.21 24.15
CA ILE A 52 -6.36 -12.66 24.04
C ILE A 52 -4.95 -13.08 24.50
N PHE A 53 -3.91 -12.36 24.07
CA PHE A 53 -2.54 -12.60 24.50
C PHE A 53 -2.38 -12.49 26.03
N THR A 54 -2.98 -11.46 26.64
CA THR A 54 -2.96 -11.26 28.09
C THR A 54 -3.70 -12.38 28.83
N LEU A 55 -4.85 -12.85 28.31
CA LEU A 55 -5.58 -13.99 28.87
C LEU A 55 -4.77 -15.28 28.81
N VAL A 56 -4.04 -15.52 27.72
CA VAL A 56 -3.14 -16.68 27.58
C VAL A 56 -2.02 -16.61 28.62
N VAL A 57 -1.38 -15.44 28.78
CA VAL A 57 -0.32 -15.25 29.80
C VAL A 57 -0.88 -15.42 31.21
N PHE A 58 -2.08 -14.90 31.48
CA PHE A 58 -2.75 -15.06 32.77
C PHE A 58 -3.01 -16.56 33.07
N GLY A 59 -3.58 -17.29 32.11
CA GLY A 59 -3.81 -18.74 32.25
C GLY A 59 -2.53 -19.53 32.44
N PHE A 60 -1.47 -19.17 31.72
CA PHE A 60 -0.15 -19.78 31.89
C PHE A 60 0.42 -19.55 33.30
N LEU A 61 0.39 -18.31 33.80
CA LEU A 61 0.89 -17.99 35.14
C LEU A 61 0.05 -18.65 36.24
N TYR A 62 -1.27 -18.77 36.04
CA TYR A 62 -2.14 -19.52 36.94
C TYR A 62 -1.77 -21.00 37.00
N ILE A 63 -1.52 -21.65 35.85
CA ILE A 63 -1.07 -23.05 35.82
C ILE A 63 0.27 -23.22 36.54
N VAL A 64 1.22 -22.31 36.31
CA VAL A 64 2.53 -22.32 36.98
C VAL A 64 2.37 -22.12 38.49
N SER A 65 1.51 -21.20 38.93
CA SER A 65 1.18 -21.01 40.34
C SER A 65 0.62 -22.29 40.97
N VAL A 66 -0.33 -22.95 40.32
CA VAL A 66 -0.90 -24.22 40.80
C VAL A 66 0.18 -25.30 40.92
N LEU A 67 1.06 -25.44 39.91
CA LEU A 67 2.17 -26.40 39.93
C LEU A 67 3.15 -26.14 41.07
N LEU A 68 3.54 -24.89 41.30
CA LEU A 68 4.44 -24.52 42.40
C LEU A 68 3.82 -24.72 43.78
N ASN A 69 2.49 -24.67 43.88
CA ASN A 69 1.75 -24.90 45.12
C ASN A 69 1.39 -26.38 45.38
N VAL A 70 1.74 -27.32 44.49
CA VAL A 70 1.53 -28.77 44.70
C VAL A 70 2.07 -29.28 46.05
N PRO A 71 3.26 -28.89 46.53
CA PRO A 71 3.78 -29.31 47.84
C PRO A 71 2.92 -28.89 49.03
N ILE A 72 2.16 -27.78 48.91
CA ILE A 72 1.26 -27.32 49.97
C ILE A 72 0.08 -28.30 50.13
N TYR A 73 -0.47 -28.81 49.02
CA TYR A 73 -1.51 -29.84 49.05
C TYR A 73 -1.03 -31.18 49.62
N LEU A 74 0.28 -31.43 49.59
CA LEU A 74 0.94 -32.60 50.18
C LEU A 74 1.30 -32.41 51.67
N GLY A 75 0.93 -31.28 52.28
CA GLY A 75 1.09 -31.03 53.73
C GLY A 75 2.41 -30.35 54.11
N PHE A 76 3.20 -29.85 53.16
CA PHE A 76 4.40 -29.07 53.46
C PHE A 76 4.05 -27.62 53.81
N HIS A 77 4.62 -27.09 54.90
CA HIS A 77 4.48 -25.69 55.27
C HIS A 77 5.34 -24.82 54.35
N TYR A 78 4.69 -24.30 53.30
CA TYR A 78 5.34 -23.51 52.27
C TYR A 78 4.50 -22.27 51.95
N GLN A 79 5.13 -21.16 51.57
CA GLN A 79 4.41 -19.94 51.22
C GLN A 79 3.67 -20.11 49.89
N ARG A 80 2.41 -19.70 49.85
CA ARG A 80 1.59 -19.77 48.62
C ARG A 80 2.14 -18.80 47.57
N PHE A 81 2.48 -19.32 46.39
CA PHE A 81 2.84 -18.49 45.24
C PHE A 81 1.59 -18.16 44.43
N SER A 82 1.19 -16.89 44.31
CA SER A 82 0.13 -16.44 43.39
C SER A 82 0.73 -15.50 42.34
N LEU A 83 1.23 -16.09 41.25
CA LEU A 83 1.89 -15.34 40.18
C LEU A 83 0.91 -14.45 39.40
N GLU A 84 -0.36 -14.86 39.37
CA GLU A 84 -1.48 -14.14 38.76
C GLU A 84 -1.76 -12.79 39.43
N ASP A 85 -1.48 -12.65 40.73
CA ASP A 85 -1.75 -11.41 41.48
C ASP A 85 -0.82 -10.27 41.05
N TYR A 86 0.38 -10.59 40.56
CA TYR A 86 1.32 -9.61 40.01
C TYR A 86 0.78 -8.91 38.76
N LEU A 87 -0.11 -9.55 37.98
CA LEU A 87 -0.75 -8.94 36.81
C LEU A 87 -1.84 -7.91 37.21
N ILE A 88 -2.43 -8.09 38.39
CA ILE A 88 -3.51 -7.24 38.91
C ILE A 88 -2.94 -6.10 39.76
N THR A 89 -1.68 -6.24 40.22
CA THR A 89 -0.97 -5.25 41.02
C THR A 89 -0.91 -3.90 40.29
N ASP A 90 -1.12 -2.83 41.05
CA ASP A 90 -1.04 -1.46 40.56
C ASP A 90 0.41 -0.99 40.52
N ILE A 91 0.82 -0.44 39.38
CA ILE A 91 2.06 0.32 39.23
C ILE A 91 1.65 1.71 38.76
N LEU A 92 1.90 2.74 39.57
CA LEU A 92 1.56 4.14 39.24
C LEU A 92 0.07 4.30 38.86
N GLU A 93 -0.83 3.70 39.65
CA GLU A 93 -2.30 3.69 39.43
C GLU A 93 -2.75 2.96 38.14
N ILE A 94 -1.84 2.25 37.45
CA ILE A 94 -2.12 1.46 36.26
C ILE A 94 -1.85 -0.01 36.56
N LYS A 95 -2.87 -0.86 36.33
CA LYS A 95 -2.73 -2.31 36.46
C LYS A 95 -1.78 -2.87 35.41
N VAL A 96 -0.90 -3.78 35.82
CA VAL A 96 0.12 -4.40 34.94
C VAL A 96 -0.48 -5.05 33.69
N TYR A 97 -1.66 -5.66 33.80
CA TYR A 97 -2.30 -6.26 32.61
C TYR A 97 -2.61 -5.25 31.50
N TYR A 98 -2.83 -3.96 31.80
CA TYR A 98 -3.02 -2.94 30.74
C TYR A 98 -1.75 -2.78 29.91
N LEU A 99 -0.57 -2.82 30.54
CA LEU A 99 0.72 -2.78 29.85
C LEU A 99 0.93 -4.05 29.00
N LEU A 100 0.45 -5.20 29.48
CA LEU A 100 0.54 -6.45 28.73
C LEU A 100 -0.37 -6.44 27.49
N ILE A 101 -1.57 -5.87 27.60
CA ILE A 101 -2.49 -5.68 26.46
C ILE A 101 -1.85 -4.78 25.42
N THR A 102 -1.27 -3.64 25.83
CA THR A 102 -0.63 -2.71 24.88
C THR A 102 0.56 -3.34 24.18
N LEU A 103 1.41 -4.07 24.92
CA LEU A 103 2.54 -4.82 24.37
C LEU A 103 2.07 -5.88 23.37
N GLY A 104 1.07 -6.69 23.74
CA GLY A 104 0.49 -7.73 22.89
C GLY A 104 -0.11 -7.15 21.61
N ALA A 105 -0.82 -6.03 21.69
CA ALA A 105 -1.40 -5.34 20.54
C ALA A 105 -0.31 -4.78 19.60
N LEU A 106 0.76 -4.20 20.14
CA LEU A 106 1.90 -3.70 19.35
C LEU A 106 2.65 -4.83 18.64
N LEU A 107 2.90 -5.95 19.32
CA LEU A 107 3.52 -7.13 18.72
C LEU A 107 2.64 -7.73 17.62
N ALA A 108 1.33 -7.85 17.86
CA ALA A 108 0.38 -8.34 16.86
C ALA A 108 0.34 -7.43 15.62
N CYS A 109 0.40 -6.11 15.82
CA CYS A 109 0.45 -5.15 14.71
C CYS A 109 1.75 -5.26 13.90
N ARG A 110 2.91 -5.30 14.57
CA ARG A 110 4.21 -5.42 13.92
C ARG A 110 4.37 -6.74 13.15
N THR A 111 3.93 -7.84 13.74
CA THR A 111 4.00 -9.16 13.09
C THR A 111 3.13 -9.22 11.84
N GLU A 112 1.90 -8.72 11.89
CA GLU A 112 1.02 -8.66 10.71
C GLU A 112 1.59 -7.74 9.62
N LEU A 113 2.15 -6.58 9.98
CA LEU A 113 2.83 -5.69 9.03
C LEU A 113 4.03 -6.37 8.36
N ASN A 114 4.86 -7.07 9.13
CA ASN A 114 6.03 -7.74 8.59
C ASN A 114 5.64 -8.89 7.66
N GLN A 115 4.63 -9.70 8.03
CA GLN A 115 4.11 -10.76 7.18
C GLN A 115 3.57 -10.21 5.85
N LYS A 116 2.74 -9.16 5.92
CA LYS A 116 2.17 -8.54 4.72
C LYS A 116 3.18 -7.80 3.85
N LYS A 117 4.26 -7.24 4.42
CA LYS A 117 5.35 -6.62 3.65
C LYS A 117 6.13 -7.64 2.81
N LEU A 118 6.30 -8.86 3.32
CA LEU A 118 7.00 -9.94 2.61
C LEU A 118 6.17 -10.47 1.43
N ASP A 119 4.85 -10.42 1.53
CA ASP A 119 3.95 -10.82 0.44
C ASP A 119 3.60 -9.65 -0.48
N THR A 120 4.61 -9.18 -1.22
CA THR A 120 4.43 -8.09 -2.19
C THR A 120 3.40 -8.48 -3.27
N SER A 121 3.29 -9.77 -3.62
CA SER A 121 2.34 -10.27 -4.61
C SER A 121 0.88 -10.05 -4.21
N GLN A 122 0.54 -10.32 -2.94
CA GLN A 122 -0.79 -10.06 -2.40
C GLN A 122 -1.11 -8.55 -2.35
N ILE A 123 -0.14 -7.72 -1.97
CA ILE A 123 -0.31 -6.25 -2.00
C ILE A 123 -0.68 -5.80 -3.42
N TYR A 124 0.02 -6.31 -4.43
CA TYR A 124 -0.25 -5.97 -5.83
C TYR A 124 -1.63 -6.44 -6.30
N GLN A 125 -2.04 -7.65 -5.92
CA GLN A 125 -3.35 -8.17 -6.27
C GLN A 125 -4.49 -7.36 -5.63
N GLU A 126 -4.37 -7.02 -4.35
CA GLU A 126 -5.34 -6.16 -3.65
C GLU A 126 -5.42 -4.78 -4.30
N MET A 127 -4.29 -4.16 -4.66
CA MET A 127 -4.27 -2.85 -5.32
C MET A 127 -4.85 -2.84 -6.73
N SER A 128 -4.51 -3.85 -7.53
CA SER A 128 -5.04 -3.99 -8.89
C SER A 128 -6.56 -4.16 -8.88
N SER A 129 -7.09 -4.96 -7.95
CA SER A 129 -8.54 -5.17 -7.83
C SER A 129 -9.32 -3.91 -7.44
N ALA A 130 -8.67 -2.97 -6.74
CA ALA A 130 -9.32 -1.76 -6.24
C ALA A 130 -9.27 -0.57 -7.23
N ASN A 131 -8.39 -0.60 -8.24
CA ASN A 131 -8.20 0.52 -9.15
C ASN A 131 -7.81 0.06 -10.57
N ASN A 132 -8.69 0.33 -11.55
CA ASN A 132 -8.50 -0.05 -12.95
C ASN A 132 -7.26 0.58 -13.62
N ILE A 133 -6.90 1.82 -13.25
CA ILE A 133 -5.68 2.47 -13.76
C ILE A 133 -4.45 1.70 -13.26
N VAL A 134 -4.44 1.33 -11.99
CA VAL A 134 -3.37 0.56 -11.37
C VAL A 134 -3.25 -0.82 -12.01
N ASN A 135 -4.38 -1.50 -12.22
CA ASN A 135 -4.41 -2.79 -12.92
C ASN A 135 -3.83 -2.69 -14.35
N LEU A 136 -4.21 -1.66 -15.10
CA LEU A 136 -3.69 -1.43 -16.45
C LEU A 136 -2.18 -1.16 -16.45
N LEU A 137 -1.70 -0.32 -15.52
CA LEU A 137 -0.28 -0.02 -15.36
C LEU A 137 0.52 -1.29 -14.99
N PHE A 138 0.00 -2.13 -14.11
CA PHE A 138 0.62 -3.43 -13.79
C PHE A 138 0.65 -4.36 -15.00
N SER A 139 -0.45 -4.45 -15.74
CA SER A 139 -0.52 -5.25 -16.97
C SER A 139 0.50 -4.79 -18.01
N ALA A 140 0.65 -3.46 -18.15
CA ALA A 140 1.63 -2.83 -19.02
C ALA A 140 3.06 -3.16 -18.58
N MET A 141 3.37 -3.04 -17.29
CA MET A 141 4.70 -3.34 -16.75
C MET A 141 5.08 -4.81 -16.89
N ASN A 142 4.20 -5.74 -16.51
CA ASN A 142 4.47 -7.17 -16.57
C ASN A 142 4.65 -7.64 -18.02
N SER A 143 3.88 -7.07 -18.95
CA SER A 143 3.93 -7.44 -20.36
C SER A 143 4.92 -6.60 -21.18
N GLN A 144 5.59 -5.62 -20.55
CA GLN A 144 6.44 -4.61 -21.22
C GLN A 144 5.73 -3.92 -22.42
N ILE A 145 4.41 -3.73 -22.31
CA ILE A 145 3.58 -3.08 -23.34
C ILE A 145 3.57 -1.57 -23.06
N PRO A 146 3.83 -0.71 -24.06
CA PRO A 146 3.71 0.73 -23.91
C PRO A 146 2.30 1.16 -23.50
N VAL A 147 2.21 2.26 -22.77
CA VAL A 147 0.96 2.94 -22.47
C VAL A 147 0.88 4.25 -23.23
N LYS A 148 -0.34 4.60 -23.65
CA LYS A 148 -0.70 5.92 -24.16
C LYS A 148 -1.40 6.70 -23.06
N VAL A 149 -0.83 7.82 -22.67
CA VAL A 149 -1.35 8.73 -21.64
C VAL A 149 -1.79 10.02 -22.33
N SER A 150 -3.08 10.36 -22.24
CA SER A 150 -3.61 11.64 -22.69
C SER A 150 -3.89 12.53 -21.48
N LEU A 151 -3.35 13.76 -21.50
CA LEU A 151 -3.52 14.73 -20.43
C LEU A 151 -4.65 15.71 -20.72
N LYS A 152 -5.18 16.33 -19.66
CA LYS A 152 -6.16 17.43 -19.75
C LYS A 152 -5.65 18.62 -20.59
N SER A 153 -4.33 18.81 -20.63
CA SER A 153 -3.67 19.81 -21.48
C SER A 153 -3.65 19.46 -22.97
N LYS A 154 -4.23 18.32 -23.36
CA LYS A 154 -4.17 17.71 -24.69
C LYS A 154 -2.80 17.17 -25.09
N LYS A 155 -1.76 17.28 -24.25
CA LYS A 155 -0.48 16.60 -24.51
C LYS A 155 -0.69 15.08 -24.39
N VAL A 156 -0.07 14.34 -25.28
CA VAL A 156 -0.11 12.88 -25.33
C VAL A 156 1.31 12.34 -25.19
N TYR A 157 1.48 11.30 -24.39
CA TYR A 157 2.72 10.54 -24.26
C TYR A 157 2.46 9.08 -24.57
N VAL A 158 3.40 8.44 -25.27
CA VAL A 158 3.43 7.00 -25.48
C VAL A 158 4.77 6.49 -24.99
N GLY A 159 4.79 5.45 -24.16
CA GLY A 159 6.04 4.92 -23.61
C GLY A 159 5.81 3.85 -22.57
N ILE A 160 6.89 3.34 -21.99
CA ILE A 160 6.83 2.32 -20.94
C ILE A 160 6.72 2.94 -19.55
N VAL A 161 6.03 2.25 -18.65
CA VAL A 161 5.87 2.68 -17.26
C VAL A 161 7.08 2.24 -16.45
N ASP A 162 7.69 3.17 -15.70
CA ASP A 162 8.71 2.82 -14.71
C ASP A 162 8.02 2.41 -13.40
N GLY A 163 8.29 1.19 -12.95
CA GLY A 163 7.70 0.60 -11.73
C GLY A 163 8.10 1.28 -10.43
N THR A 164 9.08 2.18 -10.46
CA THR A 164 9.57 2.89 -9.26
C THR A 164 8.49 3.63 -8.48
N GLN A 165 7.40 4.03 -9.13
CA GLN A 165 6.24 4.68 -8.51
C GLN A 165 5.49 3.80 -7.48
N PHE A 166 5.54 2.47 -7.64
CA PHE A 166 4.82 1.53 -6.76
C PHE A 166 5.52 1.31 -5.41
N SER A 167 6.76 1.78 -5.27
CA SER A 167 7.48 1.78 -3.99
C SER A 167 6.94 2.81 -3.00
N SER A 168 6.30 3.87 -3.50
CA SER A 168 5.60 4.86 -2.69
C SER A 168 4.10 4.60 -2.75
N ALA A 169 3.40 4.67 -1.61
CA ALA A 169 1.95 4.51 -1.53
C ALA A 169 1.17 5.61 -2.27
N ASP A 170 1.89 6.61 -2.78
CA ASP A 170 1.36 7.77 -3.45
C ASP A 170 1.38 7.49 -4.95
N LEU A 171 0.37 6.74 -5.39
CA LEU A 171 -0.01 6.57 -6.80
C LEU A 171 -0.61 7.87 -7.38
N GLU A 172 -0.24 9.02 -6.82
CA GLU A 172 -0.65 10.35 -7.29
C GLU A 172 0.07 10.71 -8.59
N ASN A 173 1.12 9.97 -8.94
CA ASN A 173 1.89 10.17 -10.15
C ASN A 173 2.11 8.83 -10.88
N ILE A 174 2.24 8.94 -12.20
CA ILE A 174 2.83 7.90 -13.04
C ILE A 174 4.18 8.39 -13.58
N VAL A 175 5.12 7.48 -13.70
CA VAL A 175 6.45 7.70 -14.26
C VAL A 175 6.50 6.95 -15.58
N ILE A 176 6.65 7.70 -16.67
CA ILE A 176 6.72 7.15 -18.03
C ILE A 176 8.09 7.46 -18.63
N ILE A 177 8.67 6.49 -19.31
CA ILE A 177 9.82 6.70 -20.21
C ILE A 177 9.24 6.80 -21.62
N PRO A 178 9.18 8.00 -22.21
CA PRO A 178 8.46 8.23 -23.45
C PRO A 178 9.22 7.67 -24.66
N TYR A 179 8.49 7.10 -25.59
CA TYR A 179 8.93 6.76 -26.94
C TYR A 179 8.48 7.81 -27.95
N LEU A 180 7.24 8.29 -27.78
CA LEU A 180 6.66 9.38 -28.57
C LEU A 180 5.99 10.38 -27.62
N SER A 181 5.98 11.65 -28.01
CA SER A 181 5.04 12.62 -27.48
C SER A 181 4.39 13.43 -28.60
N GLY A 182 3.27 14.03 -28.27
CA GLY A 182 2.39 14.67 -29.23
C GLY A 182 1.31 15.47 -28.54
N TYR A 183 0.30 15.85 -29.30
CA TYR A 183 -0.90 16.49 -28.76
C TYR A 183 -2.14 16.04 -29.52
N ARG A 184 -3.30 16.19 -28.89
CA ARG A 184 -4.60 15.99 -29.51
C ARG A 184 -5.07 17.30 -30.14
N HIS A 185 -5.35 17.30 -31.44
CA HIS A 185 -5.87 18.48 -32.13
C HIS A 185 -7.20 18.93 -31.49
N LYS A 186 -7.39 20.25 -31.36
CA LYS A 186 -8.54 20.82 -30.65
C LYS A 186 -9.88 20.41 -31.27
N ASP A 187 -9.99 20.51 -32.60
CA ASP A 187 -11.27 20.32 -33.30
C ASP A 187 -11.47 18.89 -33.81
N GLN A 188 -10.43 18.29 -34.42
CA GLN A 188 -10.51 16.94 -35.02
C GLN A 188 -10.28 15.79 -34.02
N LEU A 189 -9.79 16.10 -32.81
CA LEU A 189 -9.43 15.14 -31.76
C LEU A 189 -8.48 14.00 -32.20
N ASN A 190 -7.82 14.14 -33.36
CA ASN A 190 -6.74 13.27 -33.80
C ASN A 190 -5.48 13.52 -32.99
N ILE A 191 -4.71 12.45 -32.80
CA ILE A 191 -3.42 12.52 -32.12
C ILE A 191 -2.37 12.84 -33.18
N ILE A 192 -1.56 13.85 -32.91
CA ILE A 192 -0.44 14.26 -33.75
C ILE A 192 0.83 14.06 -32.91
N PHE A 193 1.68 13.15 -33.33
CA PHE A 193 3.00 12.95 -32.71
C PHE A 193 4.00 13.94 -33.29
N ASP A 194 4.57 14.80 -32.43
CA ASP A 194 5.50 15.86 -32.82
C ASP A 194 6.93 15.59 -32.34
N CYS A 195 7.13 14.62 -31.45
CA CYS A 195 8.42 14.30 -30.87
C CYS A 195 8.64 12.78 -30.82
N ASN A 196 9.74 12.32 -31.43
CA ASN A 196 10.18 10.93 -31.40
C ASN A 196 11.44 10.78 -30.55
N TYR A 197 11.30 10.17 -29.37
CA TYR A 197 12.41 9.92 -28.44
C TYR A 197 13.24 8.70 -28.87
N LEU A 198 12.64 7.72 -29.55
CA LEU A 198 13.33 6.50 -29.99
C LEU A 198 14.51 6.83 -30.90
N SER A 199 14.38 7.83 -31.78
CA SER A 199 15.48 8.28 -32.64
C SER A 199 16.68 8.77 -31.85
N VAL A 200 16.46 9.43 -30.70
CA VAL A 200 17.54 9.88 -29.81
C VAL A 200 18.13 8.67 -29.09
N TYR A 201 17.30 7.76 -28.58
CA TYR A 201 17.77 6.57 -27.90
C TYR A 201 18.67 5.71 -28.78
N GLN A 202 18.28 5.51 -30.04
CA GLN A 202 19.09 4.79 -31.03
C GLN A 202 20.38 5.54 -31.38
N LYS A 203 20.30 6.86 -31.63
CA LYS A 203 21.47 7.68 -32.01
C LYS A 203 22.58 7.65 -30.96
N TYR A 204 22.21 7.65 -29.68
CA TYR A 204 23.17 7.67 -28.58
C TYR A 204 23.36 6.29 -27.91
N ASN A 205 22.81 5.23 -28.51
CA ASN A 205 22.86 3.85 -27.98
C ASN A 205 22.44 3.75 -26.50
N ILE A 206 21.38 4.47 -26.15
CA ILE A 206 20.80 4.54 -24.81
C ILE A 206 19.95 3.28 -24.64
N SER A 207 20.31 2.44 -23.67
CA SER A 207 19.67 1.16 -23.40
C SER A 207 19.28 1.04 -21.92
N HIS A 208 18.60 -0.06 -21.57
CA HIS A 208 18.18 -0.34 -20.19
C HIS A 208 19.33 -0.71 -19.26
N THR A 209 20.49 -1.06 -19.80
CA THR A 209 21.65 -1.53 -19.05
C THR A 209 22.33 -0.41 -18.25
N GLU A 210 22.48 -0.63 -16.95
CA GLU A 210 23.28 0.21 -16.05
C GLU A 210 24.77 -0.06 -16.29
N SER A 211 25.38 0.72 -17.19
CA SER A 211 26.83 0.85 -17.24
C SER A 211 27.20 2.25 -16.75
N GLU A 212 28.09 2.35 -15.77
CA GLU A 212 28.47 3.59 -15.06
C GLU A 212 28.87 4.74 -16.00
N ASP A 213 29.36 4.43 -17.21
CA ASP A 213 29.83 5.41 -18.20
C ASP A 213 28.82 5.77 -19.31
N LYS A 214 27.60 5.21 -19.33
CA LYS A 214 26.62 5.47 -20.41
C LYS A 214 25.30 6.06 -19.90
N LEU A 215 24.73 6.96 -20.70
CA LEU A 215 23.42 7.54 -20.48
C LEU A 215 22.35 6.43 -20.48
N ASN A 216 21.57 6.34 -19.40
CA ASN A 216 20.51 5.34 -19.19
C ASN A 216 19.11 5.91 -19.53
N LEU A 217 18.18 5.06 -19.96
CA LEU A 217 16.74 5.40 -20.13
C LEU A 217 16.12 6.08 -18.90
N LYS A 218 16.62 5.79 -17.69
CA LYS A 218 16.20 6.44 -16.44
C LYS A 218 16.32 7.97 -16.44
N TYR A 219 17.20 8.56 -17.26
CA TYR A 219 17.34 10.01 -17.37
C TYR A 219 16.18 10.68 -18.14
N PHE A 220 15.34 9.91 -18.83
CA PHE A 220 14.24 10.42 -19.65
C PHE A 220 12.87 10.24 -19.01
N ARG A 221 12.84 9.94 -17.71
CA ARG A 221 11.59 9.73 -16.98
C ARG A 221 10.80 11.03 -16.86
N ASN A 222 9.55 10.95 -17.28
CA ASN A 222 8.57 12.00 -17.07
C ASN A 222 7.62 11.58 -15.94
N VAL A 223 7.51 12.45 -14.93
CA VAL A 223 6.56 12.28 -13.83
C VAL A 223 5.28 13.05 -14.18
N ILE A 224 4.16 12.35 -14.25
CA ILE A 224 2.85 12.89 -14.62
C ILE A 224 1.90 12.67 -13.46
N ARG A 225 1.26 13.74 -12.97
CA ARG A 225 0.22 13.64 -11.94
C ARG A 225 -1.01 12.93 -12.49
N VAL A 226 -1.54 11.96 -11.76
CA VAL A 226 -2.78 11.24 -12.10
C VAL A 226 -3.96 12.20 -12.20
N SER A 227 -4.00 13.27 -11.40
CA SER A 227 -5.02 14.31 -11.49
C SER A 227 -5.07 15.03 -12.84
N GLU A 228 -3.97 15.02 -13.59
CA GLU A 228 -3.86 15.65 -14.92
C GLU A 228 -4.15 14.68 -16.07
N ILE A 229 -4.27 13.38 -15.78
CA ILE A 229 -4.57 12.36 -16.78
C ILE A 229 -6.06 12.42 -17.11
N GLU A 230 -6.36 12.58 -18.40
CA GLU A 230 -7.71 12.47 -18.92
C GLU A 230 -8.03 11.01 -19.27
N SER A 231 -7.09 10.30 -19.90
CA SER A 231 -7.23 8.87 -20.21
C SER A 231 -5.88 8.17 -20.30
N ILE A 232 -5.88 6.87 -19.98
CA ILE A 232 -4.75 5.97 -20.14
C ILE A 232 -5.19 4.68 -20.80
N SER A 233 -4.40 4.17 -21.74
CA SER A 233 -4.66 2.89 -22.40
C SER A 233 -3.34 2.16 -22.68
N LEU A 234 -3.42 0.84 -22.86
CA LEU A 234 -2.34 0.13 -23.52
C LEU A 234 -2.18 0.67 -24.95
N PHE A 235 -0.97 0.58 -25.49
CA PHE A 235 -0.63 1.08 -26.80
C PHE A 235 0.33 0.12 -27.48
N ASP A 236 -0.05 -0.30 -28.68
CA ASP A 236 0.84 -0.99 -29.60
C ASP A 236 1.00 -0.12 -30.84
N MET A 237 2.24 0.25 -31.14
CA MET A 237 2.56 1.10 -32.26
C MET A 237 2.25 0.44 -33.60
N LYS A 238 2.25 -0.90 -33.64
CA LYS A 238 1.97 -1.67 -34.86
C LYS A 238 0.54 -1.49 -35.36
N TYR A 239 -0.43 -1.44 -34.45
CA TYR A 239 -1.85 -1.42 -34.79
C TYR A 239 -2.46 -0.02 -34.75
N PHE A 240 -1.67 1.01 -34.40
CA PHE A 240 -2.21 2.35 -34.19
C PHE A 240 -2.80 2.97 -35.46
N ASP A 241 -2.15 2.75 -36.60
CA ASP A 241 -2.60 3.29 -37.88
C ASP A 241 -3.73 2.45 -38.52
N ASP A 242 -3.97 1.23 -38.01
CA ASP A 242 -5.00 0.31 -38.52
C ASP A 242 -6.41 0.62 -37.95
N PHE A 243 -6.53 1.51 -36.96
CA PHE A 243 -7.82 1.85 -36.36
C PHE A 243 -8.66 2.73 -37.31
N GLU A 244 -9.69 2.13 -37.91
CA GLU A 244 -10.63 2.82 -38.78
C GLU A 244 -11.56 3.77 -38.01
N ARG A 245 -11.79 4.96 -38.58
CA ARG A 245 -12.84 5.88 -38.12
C ARG A 245 -14.11 5.60 -38.90
N ILE A 246 -15.10 5.02 -38.23
CA ILE A 246 -16.44 4.94 -38.78
C ILE A 246 -17.02 6.36 -38.73
N ASN A 247 -17.01 7.05 -39.87
CA ASN A 247 -17.78 8.27 -40.02
C ASN A 247 -19.25 7.87 -39.95
N ALA A 248 -19.97 8.32 -38.93
CA ALA A 248 -21.42 8.25 -38.93
C ALA A 248 -21.91 9.13 -40.08
N GLU A 249 -22.10 8.54 -41.25
CA GLU A 249 -22.79 9.19 -42.35
C GLU A 249 -24.15 9.64 -41.82
N LYS A 250 -24.41 10.95 -41.96
CA LYS A 250 -25.69 11.57 -41.67
C LYS A 250 -26.76 10.78 -42.43
N THR A 251 -27.60 10.08 -41.69
CA THR A 251 -28.92 9.71 -42.19
C THR A 251 -29.68 11.03 -42.35
N GLU A 252 -29.64 11.58 -43.57
CA GLU A 252 -30.58 12.61 -44.02
C GLU A 252 -31.97 12.00 -44.22
#